data_AF-A0A813Y5Y6-F1
#
_entry.id   AF-A0A813Y5Y6-F1
#
_cell.length_a   1.000
_cell.length_b   1.000
_cell.length_c   1.000
_cell.angle_alpha   90.00
_cell.angle_beta   90.00
_cell.angle_gamma   90.00
#
_symmetry.space_group_name_H-M   'P 1'
#
loop_
_entity.id
_entity.type
_entity.pdbx_description
1 polymer ?
#
loop_
_entity_poly.entity_id
_entity_poly.type
_entity_poly.pdbx_seq_one_letter_code
_entity_poly.pdbx_strand_id
1 'polypeptide(L)'
;MSLSIAPYKHRKLTIPFLIIIILIGTYLLVQTFNSGLGIIAPANKYLLKQTSQLNSSFVRRAILVFYPTNQEAHYLSEIRWLYRSWIEMMKYESKNWRTDLIIYTERYSLSFQQLGCIVNEIRKNETEPPRCRIFLYLRISNRKINSVTNHQTIFVDTNKKELFNINIPRSTLLYRHLSTYGYIDSVNIIAEGYPTFKYYDFILKTDIDVFITKQFAKFIPFVHSGLLVGRGGYSSDFNNRRLARIARDMNWTHQGIPNIGSTWYGSPYIAQRIATLTLDAMLHLYNNEFARAEREQKLGTLLWPDWHYGVLSMYGTHLAVNHLLISEKLNVTKADQLLDQSTTNPDQFDLEKNNRLHLHCWHTEKKFSKFQFKLGQYNQIHPRTLLNDSSAQAYAMRMALESGLMSLEELGQRLRDISSNRTI
;
A
#
# COMPACT_ATOMS: atom_id res chain seq x y z
N MET A 1 -13.58 35.30 -48.32
CA MET A 1 -14.14 33.97 -48.01
C MET A 1 -13.56 33.49 -46.70
N SER A 2 -14.27 33.76 -45.62
CA SER A 2 -14.00 33.27 -44.27
C SER A 2 -14.72 31.93 -44.09
N LEU A 3 -14.01 30.89 -43.64
CA LEU A 3 -14.61 29.66 -43.16
C LEU A 3 -14.18 29.45 -41.70
N SER A 4 -15.18 29.59 -40.85
CA SER A 4 -15.18 29.47 -39.40
C SER A 4 -14.97 28.01 -38.97
N ILE A 5 -14.09 27.79 -38.00
CA ILE A 5 -13.92 26.51 -37.30
C ILE A 5 -14.77 26.57 -36.03
N ALA A 6 -15.76 25.70 -35.93
CA ALA A 6 -16.60 25.55 -34.74
C ALA A 6 -15.86 24.76 -33.62
N PRO A 7 -16.08 25.09 -32.34
CA PRO A 7 -15.39 24.42 -31.22
C PRO A 7 -16.06 23.11 -30.81
N TYR A 8 -15.25 22.09 -30.55
CA TYR A 8 -15.64 20.76 -30.06
C TYR A 8 -16.02 20.83 -28.57
N LYS A 9 -17.31 20.63 -28.27
CA LYS A 9 -17.87 20.60 -26.90
C LYS A 9 -17.41 19.34 -26.13
N HIS A 10 -16.86 19.54 -24.94
CA HIS A 10 -16.67 18.48 -23.94
C HIS A 10 -18.02 17.85 -23.54
N ARG A 11 -18.23 16.56 -23.87
CA ARG A 11 -19.28 15.74 -23.25
C ARG A 11 -18.75 15.20 -21.92
N LYS A 12 -19.41 15.58 -20.81
CA LYS A 12 -19.30 14.90 -19.51
C LYS A 12 -19.80 13.46 -19.70
N LEU A 13 -18.93 12.46 -19.47
CA LEU A 13 -19.35 11.06 -19.39
C LEU A 13 -20.00 10.84 -18.01
N THR A 14 -21.32 10.80 -17.97
CA THR A 14 -22.07 10.24 -16.85
C THR A 14 -22.09 8.72 -17.02
N ILE A 15 -21.39 7.99 -16.14
CA ILE A 15 -21.43 6.52 -16.11
C ILE A 15 -22.75 6.11 -15.44
N PRO A 16 -23.61 5.30 -16.07
CA PRO A 16 -24.91 4.94 -15.52
C PRO A 16 -24.78 3.96 -14.35
N PHE A 17 -25.58 4.20 -13.31
CA PHE A 17 -25.72 3.44 -12.06
C PHE A 17 -25.87 1.91 -12.24
N LEU A 18 -26.32 1.45 -13.40
CA LEU A 18 -26.52 0.03 -13.70
C LEU A 18 -25.21 -0.78 -13.81
N ILE A 19 -24.10 -0.15 -14.23
CA ILE A 19 -22.80 -0.84 -14.35
C ILE A 19 -22.20 -1.11 -12.97
N ILE A 20 -22.51 -0.25 -11.98
CA ILE A 20 -22.08 -0.42 -10.59
C ILE A 20 -22.80 -1.61 -9.93
N ILE A 21 -24.07 -1.86 -10.25
CA ILE A 21 -24.85 -2.97 -9.67
C ILE A 21 -24.33 -4.34 -10.15
N ILE A 22 -23.90 -4.45 -11.41
CA ILE A 22 -23.33 -5.68 -11.98
C ILE A 22 -21.92 -5.97 -11.40
N LEU A 23 -21.15 -4.92 -11.07
CA LEU A 23 -19.84 -5.04 -10.40
C LEU A 23 -19.95 -5.54 -8.94
N ILE A 24 -21.10 -5.33 -8.29
CA ILE A 24 -21.32 -5.65 -6.86
C ILE A 24 -21.89 -7.06 -6.66
N GLY A 25 -22.77 -7.52 -7.57
CA GLY A 25 -23.44 -8.82 -7.46
C GLY A 25 -22.50 -10.03 -7.55
N THR A 26 -21.46 -9.95 -8.39
CA THR A 26 -20.50 -11.06 -8.58
C THR A 26 -19.43 -11.13 -7.50
N TYR A 27 -19.10 -10.01 -6.85
CA TYR A 27 -18.13 -9.97 -5.75
C TYR A 27 -18.64 -10.67 -4.48
N LEU A 28 -19.94 -10.63 -4.22
CA LEU A 28 -20.55 -11.27 -3.04
C LEU A 28 -20.56 -12.81 -3.12
N LEU A 29 -20.63 -13.39 -4.32
CA LEU A 29 -20.67 -14.85 -4.53
C LEU A 29 -19.29 -15.54 -4.41
N VAL A 30 -18.19 -14.82 -4.66
CA VAL A 30 -16.84 -15.41 -4.60
C VAL A 30 -16.30 -15.47 -3.16
N GLN A 31 -16.74 -14.57 -2.28
CA GLN A 31 -16.36 -14.59 -0.86
C GLN A 31 -16.89 -15.84 -0.13
N THR A 32 -17.98 -16.46 -0.60
CA THR A 32 -18.56 -17.66 0.03
C THR A 32 -17.91 -18.97 -0.39
N PHE A 33 -17.02 -19.00 -1.40
CA PHE A 33 -16.50 -20.25 -1.98
C PHE A 33 -15.00 -20.50 -1.82
N ASN A 34 -14.25 -19.64 -1.11
CA ASN A 34 -12.80 -19.79 -0.96
C ASN A 34 -12.34 -20.05 0.49
N SER A 35 -13.10 -20.86 1.22
CA SER A 35 -12.66 -21.54 2.45
C SER A 35 -11.95 -22.87 2.09
N GLY A 36 -10.94 -22.80 1.23
CA GLY A 36 -10.01 -23.91 1.02
C GLY A 36 -9.15 -24.10 2.28
N LEU A 37 -9.13 -25.32 2.80
CA LEU A 37 -8.28 -25.81 3.90
C LEU A 37 -6.78 -25.68 3.54
N GLY A 38 -6.26 -24.45 3.58
CA GLY A 38 -4.84 -24.22 3.77
C GLY A 38 -4.53 -24.35 5.26
N ILE A 39 -3.40 -24.94 5.61
CA ILE A 39 -2.93 -24.98 7.01
C ILE A 39 -2.67 -23.53 7.44
N ILE A 40 -3.68 -22.94 8.07
CA ILE A 40 -3.59 -21.64 8.72
C ILE A 40 -2.72 -21.85 9.95
N ALA A 41 -1.45 -21.45 9.88
CA ALA A 41 -0.61 -21.38 11.06
C ALA A 41 -1.29 -20.44 12.06
N PRO A 42 -1.56 -20.86 13.30
CA PRO A 42 -2.27 -20.05 14.27
C PRO A 42 -1.48 -18.75 14.54
N ALA A 43 -2.17 -17.62 14.66
CA ALA A 43 -1.59 -16.30 14.95
C ALA A 43 -0.58 -16.34 16.12
N ASN A 44 -0.78 -17.26 17.07
CA ASN A 44 0.09 -17.53 18.21
C ASN A 44 1.49 -18.05 17.85
N LYS A 45 1.73 -18.61 16.65
CA LYS A 45 3.06 -19.08 16.23
C LYS A 45 3.98 -17.93 15.82
N TYR A 46 3.42 -16.79 15.42
CA TYR A 46 4.18 -15.59 15.02
C TYR A 46 4.14 -14.47 16.06
N LEU A 47 3.32 -14.62 17.10
CA LEU A 47 3.29 -13.74 18.26
C LEU A 47 4.44 -14.11 19.20
N LEU A 48 5.58 -13.47 19.01
CA LEU A 48 6.51 -13.34 20.12
C LEU A 48 6.04 -12.22 21.03
N LYS A 49 5.74 -12.60 22.28
CA LYS A 49 5.77 -11.70 23.43
C LYS A 49 7.07 -10.90 23.34
N GLN A 50 6.96 -9.56 23.39
CA GLN A 50 8.10 -8.69 23.67
C GLN A 50 8.95 -9.32 24.78
N THR A 51 10.13 -9.83 24.46
CA THR A 51 11.09 -10.21 25.50
C THR A 51 11.57 -8.92 26.14
N SER A 52 11.86 -8.94 27.45
CA SER A 52 12.36 -7.78 28.19
C SER A 52 13.56 -7.10 27.49
N GLN A 53 14.36 -7.88 26.77
CA GLN A 53 15.53 -7.45 26.00
C GLN A 53 15.20 -6.62 24.73
N LEU A 54 14.06 -6.86 24.07
CA LEU A 54 13.62 -6.07 22.91
C LEU A 54 12.95 -4.74 23.32
N ASN A 55 12.42 -4.69 24.54
CA ASN A 55 11.89 -3.44 25.10
C ASN A 55 13.02 -2.45 25.43
N SER A 56 14.25 -2.90 25.66
CA SER A 56 15.43 -2.04 25.87
C SER A 56 16.13 -1.57 24.60
N SER A 57 15.94 -2.22 23.45
CA SER A 57 16.58 -1.83 22.18
C SER A 57 15.80 -0.72 21.46
N PHE A 58 16.53 0.24 20.88
CA PHE A 58 15.95 1.20 19.96
C PHE A 58 15.50 0.51 18.67
N VAL A 59 14.27 0.78 18.22
CA VAL A 59 13.72 0.22 16.97
C VAL A 59 13.13 1.35 16.14
N ARG A 60 13.59 1.47 14.89
CA ARG A 60 13.13 2.44 13.90
C ARG A 60 12.31 1.71 12.86
N ARG A 61 11.08 2.17 12.68
CA ARG A 61 10.14 1.63 11.70
C ARG A 61 9.65 2.75 10.79
N ALA A 62 9.25 2.38 9.58
CA ALA A 62 8.58 3.31 8.69
C ALA A 62 7.36 2.66 8.02
N ILE A 63 6.27 3.40 7.92
CA ILE A 63 5.11 3.05 7.07
C ILE A 63 5.30 3.80 5.75
N LEU A 64 5.37 3.08 4.64
CA LEU A 64 5.65 3.65 3.31
C LEU A 64 4.40 3.54 2.45
N VAL A 65 3.97 4.68 1.90
CA VAL A 65 2.85 4.76 0.96
C VAL A 65 3.19 5.67 -0.22
N PHE A 66 2.58 5.41 -1.37
CA PHE A 66 2.51 6.36 -2.46
C PHE A 66 1.18 7.11 -2.41
N TYR A 67 1.22 8.44 -2.54
CA TYR A 67 0.04 9.29 -2.54
C TYR A 67 -0.02 10.14 -3.83
N PRO A 68 -1.04 9.97 -4.68
CA PRO A 68 -1.18 10.75 -5.91
C PRO A 68 -1.82 12.12 -5.61
N THR A 69 -0.99 13.17 -5.46
CA THR A 69 -1.49 14.54 -5.17
C THR A 69 -2.41 15.10 -6.24
N ASN A 70 -2.33 14.61 -7.48
CA ASN A 70 -3.26 15.01 -8.53
C ASN A 70 -4.70 14.48 -8.33
N GLN A 71 -4.90 13.56 -7.38
CA GLN A 71 -6.18 12.98 -7.01
C GLN A 71 -6.51 13.24 -5.52
N GLU A 72 -5.96 14.31 -4.94
CA GLU A 72 -6.13 14.66 -3.53
C GLU A 72 -7.61 14.72 -3.11
N ALA A 73 -8.49 15.28 -3.93
CA ALA A 73 -9.93 15.31 -3.65
C ALA A 73 -10.55 13.92 -3.42
N HIS A 74 -10.00 12.89 -4.05
CA HIS A 74 -10.48 11.51 -3.91
C HIS A 74 -9.84 10.78 -2.72
N TYR A 75 -8.56 11.05 -2.43
CA TYR A 75 -7.74 10.28 -1.50
C TYR A 75 -7.48 10.98 -0.16
N LEU A 76 -7.88 12.23 0.01
CA LEU A 76 -7.62 13.00 1.23
C LEU A 76 -8.24 12.33 2.48
N SER A 77 -9.45 11.77 2.36
CA SER A 77 -10.05 11.01 3.46
C SER A 77 -9.20 9.80 3.85
N GLU A 78 -8.61 9.13 2.86
CA GLU A 78 -7.85 7.91 3.07
C GLU A 78 -6.55 8.16 3.82
N ILE A 79 -5.79 9.16 3.37
CA ILE A 79 -4.56 9.53 4.06
C ILE A 79 -4.84 10.06 5.48
N ARG A 80 -5.99 10.74 5.70
CA ARG A 80 -6.38 11.24 7.04
C ARG A 80 -6.64 10.10 8.02
N TRP A 81 -7.36 9.05 7.61
CA TRP A 81 -7.64 7.94 8.52
C TRP A 81 -6.39 7.07 8.76
N LEU A 82 -5.54 6.91 7.75
CA LEU A 82 -4.25 6.24 7.91
C LEU A 82 -3.40 7.01 8.93
N TYR A 83 -3.26 8.32 8.74
CA TYR A 83 -2.53 9.21 9.66
C TYR A 83 -3.10 9.16 11.08
N ARG A 84 -4.44 9.20 11.22
CA ARG A 84 -5.11 9.10 12.52
C ARG A 84 -4.88 7.75 13.20
N SER A 85 -4.92 6.65 12.45
CA SER A 85 -4.68 5.29 12.97
C SER A 85 -3.22 5.07 13.36
N TRP A 86 -2.28 5.67 12.61
CA TRP A 86 -0.86 5.70 12.96
C TRP A 86 -0.62 6.44 14.29
N ILE A 87 -1.24 7.61 14.50
CA ILE A 87 -1.21 8.31 15.80
C ILE A 87 -1.82 7.46 16.91
N GLU A 88 -2.92 6.75 16.65
CA GLU A 88 -3.53 5.87 17.64
C GLU A 88 -2.59 4.74 18.04
N MET A 89 -1.96 4.09 17.07
CA MET A 89 -0.98 3.03 17.27
C MET A 89 0.18 3.51 18.14
N MET A 90 0.70 4.71 17.88
CA MET A 90 1.81 5.30 18.64
C MET A 90 1.50 5.48 20.13
N LYS A 91 0.24 5.48 20.59
CA LYS A 91 -0.06 5.53 22.03
C LYS A 91 0.37 4.27 22.78
N TYR A 92 0.50 3.15 22.07
CA TYR A 92 0.80 1.84 22.62
C TYR A 92 2.22 1.36 22.29
N GLU A 93 2.98 2.16 21.55
CA GLU A 93 4.33 1.85 21.11
C GLU A 93 5.32 1.99 22.28
N SER A 94 6.34 1.13 22.36
CA SER A 94 7.40 1.24 23.38
C SER A 94 8.10 2.61 23.33
N LYS A 95 8.61 3.10 24.47
CA LYS A 95 9.37 4.37 24.54
C LYS A 95 10.66 4.35 23.72
N ASN A 96 11.21 3.17 23.42
CA ASN A 96 12.43 3.01 22.61
C ASN A 96 12.13 2.81 21.12
N TRP A 97 10.86 2.78 20.72
CA TRP A 97 10.47 2.55 19.34
C TRP A 97 10.01 3.84 18.67
N ARG A 98 10.30 3.99 17.38
CA ARG A 98 9.92 5.14 16.56
C ARG A 98 9.36 4.64 15.25
N THR A 99 8.13 5.05 14.91
CA THR A 99 7.53 4.71 13.61
C THR A 99 7.24 5.98 12.82
N ASP A 100 7.99 6.23 11.76
CA ASP A 100 7.74 7.36 10.84
C ASP A 100 6.67 6.97 9.80
N LEU A 101 5.90 7.96 9.34
CA LEU A 101 5.04 7.82 8.17
C LEU A 101 5.73 8.47 6.98
N ILE A 102 6.15 7.67 6.00
CA ILE A 102 6.85 8.11 4.80
C ILE A 102 5.88 8.07 3.62
N ILE A 103 5.67 9.24 3.02
CA ILE A 103 4.74 9.44 1.91
C ILE A 103 5.54 9.91 0.70
N TYR A 104 5.45 9.16 -0.39
CA TYR A 104 5.99 9.57 -1.69
C TYR A 104 4.89 10.21 -2.51
N THR A 105 5.16 11.39 -3.05
CA THR A 105 4.14 12.13 -3.79
C THR A 105 4.75 13.14 -4.75
N GLU A 106 3.99 13.62 -5.74
CA GLU A 106 4.51 14.53 -6.76
C GLU A 106 4.73 15.96 -6.23
N ARG A 107 3.94 16.40 -5.24
CA ARG A 107 3.93 17.78 -4.75
C ARG A 107 3.71 17.87 -3.24
N TYR A 108 4.29 18.88 -2.62
CA TYR A 108 4.03 19.19 -1.21
C TYR A 108 2.78 20.07 -1.08
N SER A 109 1.60 19.45 -0.96
CA SER A 109 0.31 20.15 -0.86
C SER A 109 0.12 20.89 0.46
N LEU A 110 -0.82 21.84 0.48
CA LEU A 110 -1.23 22.54 1.71
C LEU A 110 -1.69 21.54 2.78
N SER A 111 -2.36 20.44 2.38
CA SER A 111 -2.80 19.44 3.34
C SER A 111 -1.65 18.81 4.12
N PHE A 112 -0.53 18.53 3.46
CA PHE A 112 0.67 17.99 4.12
C PHE A 112 1.38 19.02 4.99
N GLN A 113 1.32 20.30 4.63
CA GLN A 113 1.80 21.40 5.47
C GLN A 113 0.99 21.49 6.77
N GLN A 114 -0.34 21.44 6.67
CA GLN A 114 -1.24 21.49 7.81
C GLN A 114 -1.09 20.25 8.72
N LEU A 115 -0.88 19.07 8.13
CA LEU A 115 -0.52 17.85 8.86
C LEU A 115 0.88 17.90 9.52
N GLY A 116 1.67 18.95 9.29
CA GLY A 116 2.99 19.12 9.89
C GLY A 116 4.04 18.13 9.37
N CYS A 117 3.87 17.65 8.13
CA CYS A 117 4.86 16.79 7.50
C CYS A 117 6.12 17.58 7.10
N ILE A 118 7.28 16.93 7.09
CA ILE A 118 8.55 17.53 6.66
C ILE A 118 8.96 16.98 5.29
N VAL A 119 9.67 17.77 4.48
CA VAL A 119 9.91 17.44 3.06
C VAL A 119 11.36 17.12 2.79
N ASN A 120 11.60 15.99 2.12
CA ASN A 120 12.91 15.54 1.65
C ASN A 120 13.97 15.41 2.75
N GLU A 121 13.54 15.12 3.98
CA GLU A 121 14.40 14.94 5.13
C GLU A 121 14.46 13.46 5.54
N ILE A 122 15.63 12.85 5.38
CA ILE A 122 15.91 11.50 5.88
C ILE A 122 16.08 11.56 7.40
N ARG A 123 15.61 10.51 8.10
CA ARG A 123 15.83 10.34 9.53
C ARG A 123 17.32 10.37 9.86
N LYS A 124 17.72 11.19 10.82
CA LYS A 124 19.14 11.44 11.12
C LYS A 124 19.71 10.47 12.16
N ASN A 125 18.90 10.06 13.13
CA ASN A 125 19.33 9.19 14.22
C ASN A 125 18.15 8.41 14.84
N GLU A 126 18.44 7.56 15.82
CA GLU A 126 17.45 6.74 16.51
C GLU A 126 16.57 7.51 17.51
N THR A 127 17.05 8.61 18.05
CA THR A 127 16.34 9.39 19.08
C THR A 127 15.31 10.37 18.50
N GLU A 128 15.42 10.70 17.21
CA GLU A 128 14.47 11.60 16.53
C GLU A 128 13.02 11.17 16.78
N PRO A 129 12.11 12.07 17.18
CA PRO A 129 10.72 11.69 17.42
C PRO A 129 10.06 11.18 16.12
N PRO A 130 8.94 10.45 16.21
CA PRO A 130 8.19 10.05 15.02
C PRO A 130 7.77 11.25 14.18
N ARG A 131 7.98 11.17 12.85
CA ARG A 131 7.65 12.25 11.89
C ARG A 131 6.83 11.73 10.72
N CYS A 132 5.97 12.60 10.19
CA CYS A 132 5.45 12.47 8.83
C CYS A 132 6.50 13.05 7.87
N ARG A 133 6.99 12.25 6.92
CA ARG A 133 8.02 12.63 5.94
C ARG A 133 7.48 12.51 4.54
N ILE A 134 7.66 13.56 3.75
CA ILE A 134 7.26 13.65 2.36
C ILE A 134 8.51 13.56 1.48
N PHE A 135 8.54 12.64 0.53
CA PHE A 135 9.56 12.62 -0.51
C PHE A 135 8.94 12.97 -1.85
N LEU A 136 9.45 14.05 -2.46
CA LEU A 136 8.98 14.51 -3.77
C LEU A 136 9.48 13.56 -4.84
N TYR A 137 8.54 12.84 -5.45
CA TYR A 137 8.81 11.73 -6.36
C TYR A 137 8.09 11.96 -7.70
N LEU A 138 8.83 11.88 -8.81
CA LEU A 138 8.26 11.99 -10.14
C LEU A 138 7.70 10.63 -10.57
N ARG A 139 6.37 10.50 -10.47
CA ARG A 139 5.63 9.32 -10.92
C ARG A 139 5.93 8.92 -12.36
N ILE A 140 5.88 7.62 -12.64
CA ILE A 140 6.23 7.07 -13.96
C ILE A 140 5.49 7.78 -15.09
N SER A 141 4.18 8.02 -14.95
CA SER A 141 3.39 8.65 -16.01
C SER A 141 3.76 10.09 -16.34
N ASN A 142 4.49 10.76 -15.45
CA ASN A 142 4.91 12.16 -15.62
C ASN A 142 6.37 12.28 -16.07
N ARG A 143 7.11 11.16 -16.13
CA ARG A 143 8.44 11.13 -16.74
C ARG A 143 8.29 11.42 -18.23
N LYS A 144 9.26 12.09 -18.84
CA LYS A 144 9.24 12.43 -20.27
C LYS A 144 10.52 11.94 -20.91
N ILE A 145 10.46 11.41 -22.12
CA ILE A 145 11.65 11.09 -22.92
C ILE A 145 11.77 12.16 -24.01
N ASN A 146 12.89 12.85 -24.04
CA ASN A 146 13.22 13.74 -25.15
C ASN A 146 13.52 12.89 -26.39
N SER A 147 12.78 13.11 -27.48
CA SER A 147 12.91 12.33 -28.72
C SER A 147 14.24 12.54 -29.45
N VAL A 148 14.91 13.67 -29.22
CA VAL A 148 16.17 14.03 -29.88
C VAL A 148 17.37 13.51 -29.07
N THR A 149 17.37 13.72 -27.76
CA THR A 149 18.50 13.34 -26.89
C THR A 149 18.36 11.96 -26.25
N ASN A 150 17.18 11.34 -26.38
CA ASN A 150 16.77 10.12 -25.67
C ASN A 150 16.93 10.24 -24.14
N HIS A 151 17.04 11.47 -23.61
CA HIS A 151 17.17 11.73 -22.19
C HIS A 151 15.80 11.71 -21.51
N GLN A 152 15.69 10.98 -20.40
CA GLN A 152 14.46 10.91 -19.63
C GLN A 152 14.46 11.91 -18.47
N THR A 153 13.44 12.76 -18.39
CA THR A 153 13.15 13.54 -17.19
C THR A 153 12.65 12.62 -16.10
N ILE A 154 13.44 12.45 -15.05
CA ILE A 154 13.20 11.52 -13.94
C ILE A 154 13.12 12.19 -12.56
N PHE A 155 13.49 13.47 -12.46
CA PHE A 155 13.43 14.24 -11.21
C PHE A 155 12.52 15.45 -11.36
N VAL A 156 11.83 15.81 -10.29
CA VAL A 156 11.19 17.12 -10.14
C VAL A 156 12.25 18.19 -9.85
N ASP A 157 13.25 17.83 -9.04
CA ASP A 157 14.40 18.67 -8.67
C ASP A 157 15.69 17.83 -8.76
N THR A 158 16.62 18.25 -9.62
CA THR A 158 17.90 17.54 -9.83
C THR A 158 18.78 17.52 -8.59
N ASN A 159 18.59 18.44 -7.64
CA ASN A 159 19.32 18.49 -6.37
C ASN A 159 18.91 17.37 -5.40
N LYS A 160 17.89 16.58 -5.74
CA LYS A 160 17.38 15.47 -4.92
C LYS A 160 17.72 14.09 -5.48
N LYS A 161 18.67 14.02 -6.42
CA LYS A 161 19.14 12.76 -7.04
C LYS A 161 19.63 11.74 -6.01
N GLU A 162 20.24 12.18 -4.91
CA GLU A 162 20.73 11.30 -3.84
C GLU A 162 19.63 10.56 -3.07
N LEU A 163 18.38 11.02 -3.14
CA LEU A 163 17.25 10.40 -2.48
C LEU A 163 16.72 9.18 -3.25
N PHE A 164 17.10 9.01 -4.52
CA PHE A 164 16.56 7.96 -5.38
C PHE A 164 17.64 7.23 -6.20
N ASN A 165 17.64 5.91 -6.10
CA ASN A 165 18.46 5.01 -6.90
C ASN A 165 17.71 4.62 -8.18
N ILE A 166 17.68 5.52 -9.17
CA ILE A 166 16.94 5.31 -10.42
C ILE A 166 17.78 4.53 -11.44
N ASN A 167 17.31 3.35 -11.84
CA ASN A 167 17.83 2.62 -13.00
C ASN A 167 17.23 3.21 -14.28
N ILE A 168 18.00 4.01 -15.02
CA ILE A 168 17.52 4.74 -16.21
C ILE A 168 16.94 3.81 -17.30
N PRO A 169 17.62 2.71 -17.69
CA PRO A 169 17.04 1.77 -18.65
C PRO A 169 15.67 1.22 -18.22
N ARG A 170 15.54 0.75 -16.98
CA ARG A 170 14.26 0.24 -16.45
C ARG A 170 13.21 1.35 -16.41
N SER A 171 13.54 2.52 -15.88
CA SER A 171 12.63 3.68 -15.82
C SER A 171 12.09 4.07 -17.21
N THR A 172 12.92 3.96 -18.25
CA THR A 172 12.53 4.19 -19.64
C THR A 172 11.50 3.17 -20.11
N LEU A 173 11.71 1.88 -19.82
CA LEU A 173 10.76 0.82 -20.15
C LEU A 173 9.44 0.97 -19.38
N LEU A 174 9.51 1.26 -18.09
CA LEU A 174 8.33 1.50 -17.25
C LEU A 174 7.49 2.66 -17.79
N TYR A 175 8.12 3.76 -18.20
CA TYR A 175 7.41 4.87 -18.82
C TYR A 175 6.73 4.46 -20.14
N ARG A 176 7.45 3.78 -21.04
CA ARG A 176 6.93 3.40 -22.36
C ARG A 176 5.76 2.42 -22.26
N HIS A 177 5.82 1.48 -21.32
CA HIS A 177 4.88 0.36 -21.27
C HIS A 177 3.84 0.51 -20.15
N LEU A 178 4.21 1.07 -19.01
CA LEU A 178 3.40 1.02 -17.78
C LEU A 178 2.98 2.40 -17.25
N SER A 179 3.20 3.49 -18.00
CA SER A 179 2.78 4.84 -17.59
C SER A 179 1.28 5.00 -17.37
N THR A 180 0.44 4.16 -17.96
CA THR A 180 -1.02 4.16 -17.77
C THR A 180 -1.48 3.22 -16.66
N TYR A 181 -0.60 2.40 -16.09
CA TYR A 181 -0.95 1.50 -15.00
C TYR A 181 -0.93 2.25 -13.66
N GLY A 182 -2.10 2.53 -13.10
CA GLY A 182 -2.27 3.44 -11.96
C GLY A 182 -1.58 3.02 -10.65
N TYR A 183 -1.22 1.74 -10.50
CA TYR A 183 -0.63 1.21 -9.26
C TYR A 183 0.90 1.04 -9.32
N ILE A 184 1.55 1.33 -10.45
CA ILE A 184 3.00 1.11 -10.63
C ILE A 184 3.84 1.81 -9.57
N ASP A 185 3.48 3.06 -9.25
CA ASP A 185 4.28 3.90 -8.35
C ASP A 185 4.25 3.38 -6.91
N SER A 186 3.21 2.62 -6.50
CA SER A 186 3.18 1.96 -5.17
C SER A 186 4.30 0.93 -4.97
N VAL A 187 4.82 0.37 -6.08
CA VAL A 187 5.97 -0.55 -6.08
C VAL A 187 7.25 0.21 -6.41
N ASN A 188 7.21 1.12 -7.39
CA ASN A 188 8.41 1.78 -7.89
C ASN A 188 9.09 2.66 -6.83
N ILE A 189 8.32 3.27 -5.91
CA ILE A 189 8.87 4.04 -4.79
C ILE A 189 9.76 3.19 -3.87
N ILE A 190 9.51 1.89 -3.78
CA ILE A 190 10.29 0.97 -2.95
C ILE A 190 11.58 0.59 -3.66
N ALA A 191 11.52 0.39 -4.97
CA ALA A 191 12.71 0.08 -5.76
C ALA A 191 13.69 1.26 -5.83
N GLU A 192 13.17 2.47 -6.10
CA GLU A 192 13.98 3.67 -6.31
C GLU A 192 14.25 4.45 -5.02
N GLY A 193 13.30 4.52 -4.08
CA GLY A 193 13.40 5.34 -2.87
C GLY A 193 14.26 4.77 -1.74
N TYR A 194 14.95 3.65 -1.97
CA TYR A 194 15.76 2.95 -0.95
C TYR A 194 16.67 3.83 -0.09
N PRO A 195 17.40 4.84 -0.65
CA PRO A 195 18.22 5.73 0.16
C PRO A 195 17.48 6.42 1.30
N THR A 196 16.16 6.68 1.15
CA THR A 196 15.35 7.39 2.14
C THR A 196 14.92 6.53 3.32
N PHE A 197 14.93 5.20 3.17
CA PHE A 197 14.44 4.27 4.19
C PHE A 197 15.39 3.12 4.54
N LYS A 198 16.60 3.08 3.97
CA LYS A 198 17.62 2.06 4.26
C LYS A 198 18.09 2.01 5.72
N TYR A 199 17.90 3.08 6.49
CA TYR A 199 18.33 3.18 7.89
C TYR A 199 17.24 2.81 8.91
N TYR A 200 16.04 2.46 8.47
CA TYR A 200 15.04 1.87 9.36
C TYR A 200 15.34 0.39 9.56
N ASP A 201 15.00 -0.13 10.73
CA ASP A 201 15.16 -1.56 11.02
C ASP A 201 14.08 -2.36 10.30
N PHE A 202 12.86 -1.80 10.21
CA PHE A 202 11.74 -2.41 9.50
C PHE A 202 10.92 -1.38 8.71
N ILE A 203 10.43 -1.77 7.54
CA ILE A 203 9.43 -1.00 6.80
C ILE A 203 8.14 -1.78 6.63
N LEU A 204 7.01 -1.08 6.72
CA LEU A 204 5.69 -1.51 6.29
C LEU A 204 5.36 -0.79 4.98
N LYS A 205 5.59 -1.43 3.84
CA LYS A 205 4.99 -0.97 2.57
C LYS A 205 3.51 -1.31 2.60
N THR A 206 2.66 -0.32 2.37
CA THR A 206 1.21 -0.54 2.27
C THR A 206 0.55 0.49 1.34
N ASP A 207 -0.76 0.39 1.18
CA ASP A 207 -1.63 1.30 0.43
C ASP A 207 -2.23 2.35 1.39
N ILE A 208 -2.94 3.35 0.88
CA ILE A 208 -3.49 4.45 1.71
C ILE A 208 -4.89 4.15 2.26
N ASP A 209 -5.59 3.18 1.69
CA ASP A 209 -6.94 2.75 2.09
C ASP A 209 -6.89 1.68 3.19
N VAL A 210 -6.04 1.93 4.19
CA VAL A 210 -5.74 0.99 5.26
C VAL A 210 -5.76 1.66 6.63
N PHE A 211 -5.82 0.85 7.68
CA PHE A 211 -5.70 1.28 9.07
C PHE A 211 -4.61 0.49 9.78
N ILE A 212 -3.77 1.19 10.53
CA ILE A 212 -2.79 0.57 11.42
C ILE A 212 -3.39 0.45 12.81
N THR A 213 -3.34 -0.74 13.39
CA THR A 213 -3.98 -1.01 14.69
C THR A 213 -3.01 -0.81 15.85
N LYS A 214 -3.54 -0.82 17.08
CA LYS A 214 -2.72 -0.80 18.31
C LYS A 214 -1.83 -2.05 18.46
N GLN A 215 -2.16 -3.16 17.79
CA GLN A 215 -1.33 -4.38 17.84
C GLN A 215 -0.01 -4.19 17.10
N PHE A 216 -0.01 -3.41 16.01
CA PHE A 216 1.23 -3.07 15.30
C PHE A 216 2.24 -2.36 16.21
N ALA A 217 1.78 -1.60 17.21
CA ALA A 217 2.63 -0.90 18.18
C ALA A 217 3.54 -1.82 18.99
N LYS A 218 3.15 -3.09 19.12
CA LYS A 218 3.80 -4.10 19.96
C LYS A 218 4.47 -5.21 19.16
N PHE A 219 4.46 -5.10 17.82
CA PHE A 219 4.88 -6.15 16.92
C PHE A 219 6.08 -5.73 16.08
N ILE A 220 7.05 -6.64 15.97
CA ILE A 220 8.15 -6.60 15.00
C ILE A 220 8.28 -8.00 14.38
N PRO A 221 8.73 -8.11 13.12
CA PRO A 221 8.97 -9.40 12.52
C PRO A 221 10.27 -9.97 13.10
N PHE A 222 10.23 -11.18 13.68
CA PHE A 222 11.41 -11.83 14.27
C PHE A 222 12.49 -12.20 13.24
N VAL A 223 12.16 -12.14 11.96
CA VAL A 223 13.07 -12.48 10.88
C VAL A 223 13.90 -11.25 10.54
N HIS A 224 15.06 -11.08 11.20
CA HIS A 224 16.03 -10.02 10.89
C HIS A 224 16.41 -9.97 9.39
N SER A 225 16.23 -11.09 8.67
CA SER A 225 16.40 -11.21 7.21
C SER A 225 15.16 -11.77 6.51
N GLY A 226 13.97 -11.38 6.96
CA GLY A 226 12.73 -11.82 6.33
C GLY A 226 11.70 -10.74 6.14
N LEU A 227 10.66 -11.14 5.41
CA LEU A 227 9.55 -10.28 5.03
C LEU A 227 8.24 -10.99 5.33
N LEU A 228 7.36 -10.31 6.04
CA LEU A 228 5.96 -10.71 6.13
C LEU A 228 5.21 -10.12 4.94
N VAL A 229 4.41 -10.93 4.26
CA VAL A 229 3.54 -10.48 3.17
C VAL A 229 2.10 -10.79 3.51
N GLY A 230 1.21 -9.84 3.22
CA GLY A 230 -0.23 -10.05 3.40
C GLY A 230 -0.89 -10.77 2.23
N ARG A 231 -2.23 -10.71 2.19
CA ARG A 231 -3.08 -11.45 1.24
C ARG A 231 -3.50 -10.55 0.08
N GLY A 232 -3.44 -11.08 -1.14
CA GLY A 232 -3.78 -10.32 -2.34
C GLY A 232 -5.23 -10.31 -2.81
N GLY A 233 -6.02 -11.32 -2.48
CA GLY A 233 -7.42 -11.44 -2.90
C GLY A 233 -7.66 -11.75 -4.39
N TYR A 234 -6.61 -11.95 -5.20
CA TYR A 234 -6.73 -12.23 -6.66
C TYR A 234 -6.59 -13.70 -7.04
N SER A 235 -6.12 -14.56 -6.13
CA SER A 235 -5.62 -15.88 -6.51
C SER A 235 -6.72 -16.86 -6.90
N SER A 236 -6.47 -17.61 -7.97
CA SER A 236 -7.27 -18.75 -8.45
C SER A 236 -6.35 -19.85 -8.99
N ASP A 237 -6.88 -21.06 -9.16
CA ASP A 237 -6.10 -22.18 -9.74
C ASP A 237 -5.60 -21.88 -11.15
N PHE A 238 -6.35 -21.07 -11.91
CA PHE A 238 -5.95 -20.63 -13.24
C PHE A 238 -4.72 -19.72 -13.17
N ASN A 239 -4.78 -18.60 -12.44
CA ASN A 239 -3.62 -17.69 -12.39
C ASN A 239 -2.41 -18.32 -11.72
N ASN A 240 -2.58 -19.13 -10.67
CA ASN A 240 -1.44 -19.77 -10.02
C ASN A 240 -0.66 -20.68 -10.98
N ARG A 241 -1.36 -21.51 -11.77
CA ARG A 241 -0.73 -22.35 -12.79
C ARG A 241 -0.09 -21.53 -13.91
N ARG A 242 -0.77 -20.47 -14.35
CA ARG A 242 -0.24 -19.57 -15.39
C ARG A 242 1.01 -18.84 -14.92
N LEU A 243 1.04 -18.32 -13.70
CA LEU A 243 2.21 -17.66 -13.12
C LEU A 243 3.38 -18.62 -12.92
N ALA A 244 3.13 -19.87 -12.54
CA ALA A 244 4.18 -20.88 -12.48
C ALA A 244 4.77 -21.19 -13.88
N ARG A 245 3.96 -21.22 -14.94
CA ARG A 245 4.47 -21.28 -16.32
C ARG A 245 5.32 -20.06 -16.65
N ILE A 246 4.80 -18.85 -16.43
CA ILE A 246 5.48 -17.59 -16.76
C ILE A 246 6.85 -17.51 -16.05
N ALA A 247 6.93 -17.94 -14.79
CA ALA A 247 8.19 -18.01 -14.07
C ALA A 247 9.22 -18.85 -14.84
N ARG A 248 8.84 -20.03 -15.35
CA ARG A 248 9.73 -20.86 -16.19
C ARG A 248 10.15 -20.16 -17.47
N ASP A 249 9.23 -19.47 -18.14
CA ASP A 249 9.52 -18.73 -19.37
C ASP A 249 10.49 -17.55 -19.13
N MET A 250 10.47 -16.99 -17.92
CA MET A 250 11.42 -15.97 -17.44
C MET A 250 12.73 -16.56 -16.90
N ASN A 251 12.91 -17.89 -16.93
CA ASN A 251 13.99 -18.61 -16.26
C ASN A 251 14.08 -18.32 -14.74
N TRP A 252 12.92 -18.14 -14.11
CA TRP A 252 12.76 -17.93 -12.67
C TRP A 252 12.21 -19.19 -12.00
N THR A 253 12.59 -19.36 -10.74
CA THR A 253 12.04 -20.40 -9.86
C THR A 253 10.65 -20.00 -9.37
N HIS A 254 9.80 -21.00 -9.10
CA HIS A 254 8.49 -20.79 -8.50
C HIS A 254 8.28 -21.78 -7.35
N GLN A 255 7.81 -21.33 -6.19
CA GLN A 255 7.68 -22.15 -4.96
C GLN A 255 6.22 -22.40 -4.56
N GLY A 256 5.28 -22.05 -5.43
CA GLY A 256 3.87 -22.31 -5.20
C GLY A 256 3.24 -21.46 -4.11
N ILE A 257 3.87 -20.39 -3.60
CA ILE A 257 3.24 -19.49 -2.63
C ILE A 257 2.23 -18.60 -3.36
N PRO A 258 0.92 -18.80 -3.16
CA PRO A 258 -0.09 -18.09 -3.94
C PRO A 258 -0.53 -16.80 -3.24
N ASN A 259 -1.29 -15.96 -3.94
CA ASN A 259 -2.08 -14.88 -3.34
C ASN A 259 -1.28 -13.86 -2.49
N ILE A 260 -0.11 -13.46 -2.97
CA ILE A 260 0.78 -12.52 -2.29
C ILE A 260 0.24 -11.08 -2.42
N GLY A 261 0.02 -10.40 -1.29
CA GLY A 261 -0.58 -9.08 -1.22
C GLY A 261 0.36 -7.91 -1.52
N SER A 262 -0.24 -6.72 -1.57
CA SER A 262 0.47 -5.45 -1.75
C SER A 262 1.14 -4.96 -0.46
N THR A 263 0.81 -5.53 0.71
CA THR A 263 1.36 -5.12 2.01
C THR A 263 2.54 -5.99 2.43
N TRP A 264 3.69 -5.35 2.70
CA TRP A 264 4.94 -6.01 3.07
C TRP A 264 5.52 -5.41 4.35
N TYR A 265 5.88 -6.24 5.33
CA TYR A 265 6.47 -5.81 6.59
C TYR A 265 7.78 -6.55 6.90
N GLY A 266 8.91 -5.84 6.93
CA GLY A 266 10.21 -6.45 7.20
C GLY A 266 11.39 -5.59 6.77
N SER A 267 12.49 -6.25 6.40
CA SER A 267 13.76 -5.58 6.06
C SER A 267 13.62 -4.61 4.87
N PRO A 268 14.13 -3.36 4.98
CA PRO A 268 14.23 -2.42 3.86
C PRO A 268 14.88 -3.02 2.61
N TYR A 269 15.97 -3.75 2.80
CA TYR A 269 16.77 -4.31 1.71
C TYR A 269 15.98 -5.36 0.93
N ILE A 270 15.32 -6.28 1.65
CA ILE A 270 14.51 -7.33 1.05
C ILE A 270 13.31 -6.74 0.30
N ALA A 271 12.64 -5.75 0.88
CA ALA A 271 11.52 -5.08 0.24
C ALA A 271 11.95 -4.35 -1.05
N GLN A 272 13.10 -3.68 -1.05
CA GLN A 272 13.70 -3.07 -2.25
C GLN A 272 14.00 -4.13 -3.32
N ARG A 273 14.52 -5.28 -2.91
CA ARG A 273 14.85 -6.38 -3.83
C ARG A 273 13.61 -6.98 -4.49
N ILE A 274 12.56 -7.23 -3.70
CA ILE A 274 11.27 -7.71 -4.20
C ILE A 274 10.62 -6.67 -5.11
N ALA A 275 10.64 -5.38 -4.76
CA ALA A 275 10.12 -4.32 -5.61
C ALA A 275 10.84 -4.27 -6.96
N THR A 276 12.16 -4.40 -6.95
CA THR A 276 12.98 -4.38 -8.17
C THR A 276 12.59 -5.49 -9.15
N LEU A 277 12.50 -6.74 -8.67
CA LEU A 277 12.08 -7.87 -9.50
C LEU A 277 10.59 -7.83 -9.84
N THR A 278 9.75 -7.28 -8.96
CA THR A 278 8.33 -7.04 -9.27
C THR A 278 8.19 -6.20 -10.53
N LEU A 279 8.97 -5.13 -10.66
CA LEU A 279 8.94 -4.27 -11.85
C LEU A 279 9.40 -5.00 -13.12
N ASP A 280 10.43 -5.85 -13.02
CA ASP A 280 10.90 -6.67 -14.15
C ASP A 280 9.82 -7.68 -14.59
N ALA A 281 9.14 -8.31 -13.64
CA ALA A 281 8.02 -9.20 -13.90
C ALA A 281 6.80 -8.47 -14.49
N MET A 282 6.48 -7.28 -14.00
CA MET A 282 5.40 -6.46 -14.56
C MET A 282 5.66 -6.09 -16.01
N LEU A 283 6.91 -5.75 -16.37
CA LEU A 283 7.31 -5.47 -17.75
C LEU A 283 7.16 -6.71 -18.64
N HIS A 284 7.59 -7.88 -18.16
CA HIS A 284 7.42 -9.14 -18.89
C HIS A 284 5.94 -9.47 -19.11
N LEU A 285 5.14 -9.40 -18.05
CA LEU A 285 3.68 -9.66 -18.09
C LEU A 285 2.99 -8.72 -19.08
N TYR A 286 3.31 -7.42 -19.04
CA TYR A 286 2.74 -6.44 -19.97
C TYR A 286 3.04 -6.77 -21.43
N ASN A 287 4.31 -7.08 -21.73
CA ASN A 287 4.78 -7.26 -23.10
C ASN A 287 4.34 -8.60 -23.70
N ASN A 288 4.25 -9.65 -22.89
CA ASN A 288 4.12 -11.02 -23.40
C ASN A 288 2.81 -11.71 -22.98
N GLU A 289 2.17 -11.29 -21.89
CA GLU A 289 1.11 -12.09 -21.25
C GLU A 289 -0.28 -11.43 -21.26
N PHE A 290 -0.35 -10.11 -21.37
CA PHE A 290 -1.60 -9.38 -21.51
C PHE A 290 -1.82 -8.91 -22.93
N ALA A 291 -2.97 -9.22 -23.51
CA ALA A 291 -3.43 -8.68 -24.77
C ALA A 291 -3.77 -7.19 -24.66
N ARG A 292 -3.78 -6.50 -25.80
CA ARG A 292 -4.06 -5.06 -25.86
C ARG A 292 -5.36 -4.66 -25.17
N ALA A 293 -6.45 -5.42 -25.38
CA ALA A 293 -7.75 -5.13 -24.79
C ALA A 293 -7.74 -5.21 -23.26
N GLU A 294 -6.94 -6.11 -22.67
CA GLU A 294 -6.76 -6.23 -21.23
C GLU A 294 -5.98 -5.02 -20.68
N ARG A 295 -4.88 -4.64 -21.36
CA ARG A 295 -4.03 -3.49 -20.97
C ARG A 295 -4.76 -2.16 -21.05
N GLU A 296 -5.66 -2.03 -22.04
CA GLU A 296 -6.55 -0.86 -22.21
C GLU A 296 -7.78 -0.91 -21.30
N GLN A 297 -7.89 -1.91 -20.40
CA GLN A 297 -8.98 -2.10 -19.44
C GLN A 297 -10.38 -2.19 -20.08
N LYS A 298 -10.46 -2.59 -21.35
CA LYS A 298 -11.74 -2.70 -22.09
C LYS A 298 -12.62 -3.85 -21.64
N LEU A 299 -12.04 -4.84 -20.96
CA LEU A 299 -12.75 -6.03 -20.49
C LEU A 299 -13.34 -5.88 -19.08
N GLY A 300 -13.09 -4.75 -18.41
CA GLY A 300 -13.52 -4.55 -17.02
C GLY A 300 -13.12 -5.74 -16.14
N THR A 301 -14.09 -6.25 -15.37
CA THR A 301 -13.90 -7.39 -14.46
C THR A 301 -14.25 -8.75 -15.09
N LEU A 302 -14.45 -8.84 -16.41
CA LEU A 302 -14.91 -10.07 -17.07
C LEU A 302 -14.02 -11.28 -16.79
N LEU A 303 -12.70 -11.06 -16.72
CA LEU A 303 -11.71 -12.11 -16.49
C LEU A 303 -11.29 -12.22 -15.01
N TRP A 304 -11.96 -11.52 -14.09
CA TRP A 304 -11.66 -11.60 -12.67
C TRP A 304 -12.29 -12.87 -12.05
N PRO A 305 -11.61 -13.58 -11.13
CA PRO A 305 -10.24 -13.34 -10.63
C PRO A 305 -9.14 -14.02 -11.47
N ASP A 306 -9.52 -14.76 -12.51
CA ASP A 306 -8.59 -15.65 -13.23
C ASP A 306 -7.45 -14.93 -13.94
N TRP A 307 -7.68 -13.82 -14.63
CA TRP A 307 -6.61 -13.07 -15.28
C TRP A 307 -6.97 -11.60 -15.50
N HIS A 308 -6.55 -10.72 -14.59
CA HIS A 308 -7.00 -9.33 -14.61
C HIS A 308 -5.83 -8.32 -14.56
N TYR A 309 -5.78 -7.42 -15.54
CA TYR A 309 -4.69 -6.44 -15.67
C TYR A 309 -4.60 -5.47 -14.48
N GLY A 310 -5.72 -5.18 -13.81
CA GLY A 310 -5.73 -4.31 -12.62
C GLY A 310 -4.82 -4.79 -11.48
N VAL A 311 -4.54 -6.10 -11.40
CA VAL A 311 -3.65 -6.68 -10.37
C VAL A 311 -2.26 -7.04 -10.90
N LEU A 312 -1.82 -6.41 -12.00
CA LEU A 312 -0.50 -6.60 -12.59
C LEU A 312 0.64 -6.49 -11.56
N SER A 313 0.59 -5.51 -10.65
CA SER A 313 1.59 -5.38 -9.58
C SER A 313 1.64 -6.61 -8.69
N MET A 314 0.49 -7.20 -8.37
CA MET A 314 0.39 -8.37 -7.50
C MET A 314 0.87 -9.65 -8.18
N TYR A 315 0.59 -9.81 -9.48
CA TYR A 315 1.18 -10.87 -10.30
C TYR A 315 2.71 -10.72 -10.39
N GLY A 316 3.21 -9.49 -10.57
CA GLY A 316 4.65 -9.23 -10.54
C GLY A 316 5.28 -9.60 -9.20
N THR A 317 4.65 -9.21 -8.09
CA THR A 317 5.11 -9.55 -6.74
C THR A 317 5.05 -11.06 -6.48
N HIS A 318 4.03 -11.73 -6.98
CA HIS A 318 3.93 -13.20 -6.91
C HIS A 318 5.18 -13.86 -7.50
N LEU A 319 5.54 -13.48 -8.73
CA LEU A 319 6.70 -14.03 -9.43
C LEU A 319 8.01 -13.69 -8.70
N ALA A 320 8.19 -12.43 -8.30
CA ALA A 320 9.38 -11.95 -7.62
C ALA A 320 9.64 -12.68 -6.30
N VAL A 321 8.62 -12.79 -5.44
CA VAL A 321 8.76 -13.47 -4.15
C VAL A 321 9.05 -14.96 -4.34
N ASN A 322 8.27 -15.63 -5.19
CA ASN A 322 8.46 -17.07 -5.42
C ASN A 322 9.85 -17.39 -5.99
N HIS A 323 10.42 -16.49 -6.80
CA HIS A 323 11.78 -16.64 -7.29
C HIS A 323 12.82 -16.51 -6.16
N LEU A 324 12.73 -15.42 -5.39
CA LEU A 324 13.74 -15.06 -4.39
C LEU A 324 13.83 -16.02 -3.19
N LEU A 325 12.77 -16.77 -2.90
CA LEU A 325 12.78 -17.81 -1.86
C LEU A 325 13.92 -18.83 -2.07
N ILE A 326 14.25 -19.13 -3.32
CA ILE A 326 15.31 -20.08 -3.67
C ILE A 326 16.57 -19.35 -4.10
N SER A 327 16.47 -18.42 -5.05
CA SER A 327 17.66 -17.80 -5.64
C SER A 327 18.50 -17.00 -4.65
N GLU A 328 17.88 -16.46 -3.61
CA GLU A 328 18.55 -15.68 -2.56
C GLU A 328 18.28 -16.22 -1.15
N LYS A 329 17.69 -17.42 -1.02
CA LYS A 329 17.31 -18.04 0.26
C LYS A 329 16.52 -17.09 1.17
N LEU A 330 15.68 -16.23 0.59
CA LEU A 330 14.91 -15.27 1.37
C LEU A 330 13.89 -15.99 2.25
N ASN A 331 13.74 -15.50 3.48
CA ASN A 331 12.68 -15.97 4.37
C ASN A 331 11.45 -15.06 4.23
N VAL A 332 10.53 -15.41 3.34
CA VAL A 332 9.24 -14.73 3.19
C VAL A 332 8.14 -15.55 3.84
N THR A 333 7.39 -14.93 4.74
CA THR A 333 6.29 -15.57 5.47
C THR A 333 4.96 -14.91 5.13
N LYS A 334 3.99 -15.75 4.76
CA LYS A 334 2.59 -15.38 4.62
C LYS A 334 1.99 -15.01 5.98
N ALA A 335 1.54 -13.76 6.11
CA ALA A 335 1.00 -13.20 7.34
C ALA A 335 -0.48 -12.82 7.19
N ASP A 336 -1.25 -13.67 6.48
CA ASP A 336 -2.65 -13.45 6.10
C ASP A 336 -3.62 -13.32 7.29
N GLN A 337 -3.19 -13.55 8.53
CA GLN A 337 -3.96 -13.28 9.76
C GLN A 337 -3.60 -11.94 10.44
N LEU A 338 -2.41 -11.41 10.14
CA LEU A 338 -1.86 -10.20 10.76
C LEU A 338 -2.01 -8.99 9.84
N LEU A 339 -1.78 -9.20 8.55
CA LEU A 339 -1.79 -8.20 7.49
C LEU A 339 -3.02 -8.36 6.59
N ASP A 340 -3.38 -7.27 5.90
CA ASP A 340 -4.52 -7.19 4.96
C ASP A 340 -5.86 -7.73 5.49
N GLN A 341 -6.11 -7.59 6.80
CA GLN A 341 -7.35 -8.01 7.42
C GLN A 341 -8.51 -7.14 6.98
N SER A 342 -9.65 -7.72 6.62
CA SER A 342 -10.78 -6.91 6.13
C SER A 342 -11.35 -5.98 7.21
N THR A 343 -11.57 -4.71 6.85
CA THR A 343 -12.35 -3.75 7.66
C THR A 343 -13.82 -4.13 7.80
N THR A 344 -14.28 -5.11 7.03
CA THR A 344 -15.67 -5.59 7.06
C THR A 344 -15.88 -6.84 7.86
N ASN A 345 -14.82 -7.38 8.46
CA ASN A 345 -14.95 -8.55 9.31
C ASN A 345 -15.82 -8.21 10.54
N PRO A 346 -17.02 -8.81 10.68
CA PRO A 346 -17.94 -8.54 11.78
C PRO A 346 -17.58 -9.33 13.04
N ASP A 347 -16.56 -10.19 13.00
CA ASP A 347 -16.11 -10.98 14.15
C ASP A 347 -15.95 -10.04 15.35
N GLN A 348 -16.81 -10.23 16.35
CA GLN A 348 -16.75 -9.53 17.63
C GLN A 348 -15.45 -9.83 18.40
N PHE A 349 -14.73 -10.88 17.98
CA PHE A 349 -13.43 -11.24 18.54
C PHE A 349 -12.39 -10.16 18.20
N ASP A 350 -12.04 -9.41 19.25
CA ASP A 350 -11.15 -8.25 19.33
C ASP A 350 -9.98 -8.26 18.32
N LEU A 351 -9.69 -7.08 17.78
CA LEU A 351 -8.39 -6.74 17.17
C LEU A 351 -7.20 -7.29 17.97
N GLU A 352 -7.27 -7.27 19.31
CA GLU A 352 -6.26 -7.88 20.19
C GLU A 352 -6.23 -9.40 20.11
N LYS A 353 -7.37 -10.08 20.23
CA LYS A 353 -7.44 -11.55 20.23
C LYS A 353 -6.89 -12.13 18.92
N ASN A 354 -7.18 -11.46 17.81
CA ASN A 354 -6.77 -11.89 16.48
C ASN A 354 -5.44 -11.28 16.03
N ASN A 355 -4.80 -10.45 16.86
CA ASN A 355 -3.51 -9.82 16.59
C ASN A 355 -3.43 -9.14 15.22
N ARG A 356 -4.55 -8.54 14.79
CA ARG A 356 -4.66 -7.88 13.50
C ARG A 356 -3.82 -6.61 13.55
N LEU A 357 -2.74 -6.55 12.79
CA LEU A 357 -1.81 -5.41 12.78
C LEU A 357 -2.27 -4.32 11.80
N HIS A 358 -2.92 -4.75 10.72
CA HIS A 358 -3.20 -3.94 9.55
C HIS A 358 -4.54 -4.33 8.95
N LEU A 359 -5.44 -3.35 8.81
CA LEU A 359 -6.77 -3.53 8.22
C LEU A 359 -6.83 -2.89 6.83
N HIS A 360 -7.43 -3.57 5.86
CA HIS A 360 -7.53 -3.14 4.47
C HIS A 360 -9.01 -2.90 4.08
N CYS A 361 -9.28 -1.75 3.48
CA CYS A 361 -10.60 -1.40 2.91
C CYS A 361 -10.85 -2.04 1.55
N TRP A 362 -11.07 -3.36 1.53
CA TRP A 362 -11.42 -4.08 0.30
C TRP A 362 -12.65 -3.48 -0.40
N HIS A 363 -12.76 -3.70 -1.71
CA HIS A 363 -13.86 -3.17 -2.51
C HIS A 363 -15.18 -3.87 -2.17
N THR A 364 -15.99 -3.28 -1.31
CA THR A 364 -17.28 -3.82 -0.88
C THR A 364 -18.17 -2.70 -0.35
N GLU A 365 -19.47 -2.96 -0.25
CA GLU A 365 -20.44 -2.08 0.42
C GLU A 365 -20.70 -2.49 1.88
N LYS A 366 -20.12 -3.61 2.34
CA LYS A 366 -20.23 -4.02 3.74
C LYS A 366 -19.55 -3.00 4.64
N LYS A 367 -20.17 -2.69 5.77
CA LYS A 367 -19.61 -1.80 6.80
C LYS A 367 -18.31 -2.43 7.34
N PHE A 368 -17.20 -1.74 7.55
CA PHE A 368 -16.83 -0.39 7.12
C PHE A 368 -16.35 -0.43 5.66
N SER A 369 -16.99 0.37 4.81
CA SER A 369 -16.67 0.50 3.37
C SER A 369 -16.20 1.92 3.04
N LYS A 370 -15.09 2.05 2.32
CA LYS A 370 -14.59 3.34 1.81
C LYS A 370 -15.56 4.00 0.83
N PHE A 371 -16.34 3.23 0.06
CA PHE A 371 -17.33 3.77 -0.87
C PHE A 371 -18.50 4.40 -0.11
N GLN A 372 -19.07 3.66 0.86
CA GLN A 372 -20.12 4.17 1.74
C GLN A 372 -19.65 5.39 2.56
N PHE A 373 -18.40 5.40 3.02
CA PHE A 373 -17.82 6.54 3.72
C PHE A 373 -17.77 7.79 2.82
N LYS A 374 -17.27 7.65 1.57
CA LYS A 374 -17.23 8.74 0.59
C LYS A 374 -18.62 9.26 0.20
N LEU A 375 -19.65 8.41 0.27
CA LEU A 375 -21.05 8.79 0.06
C LEU A 375 -21.71 9.44 1.29
N GLY A 376 -20.98 9.63 2.40
CA GLY A 376 -21.50 10.25 3.62
C GLY A 376 -22.47 9.37 4.41
N GLN A 377 -22.54 8.06 4.13
CA GLN A 377 -23.52 7.13 4.72
C GLN A 377 -23.26 6.84 6.21
N TYR A 378 -22.16 7.36 6.74
CA TYR A 378 -21.78 7.23 8.14
C TYR A 378 -21.79 8.56 8.91
N ASN A 379 -22.22 9.68 8.28
CA ASN A 379 -22.16 11.02 8.88
C ASN A 379 -22.98 11.17 10.18
N GLN A 380 -24.03 10.36 10.34
CA GLN A 380 -24.90 10.29 11.51
C GLN A 380 -24.29 9.48 12.67
N ILE A 381 -23.20 8.76 12.44
CA ILE A 381 -22.54 7.94 13.46
C ILE A 381 -21.55 8.82 14.22
N HIS A 382 -21.75 8.99 15.52
CA HIS A 382 -20.80 9.70 16.36
C HIS A 382 -19.68 8.76 16.83
N PRO A 383 -18.37 9.08 16.68
CA PRO A 383 -17.28 8.14 16.98
C PRO A 383 -17.28 7.55 18.40
N ARG A 384 -17.78 8.31 19.38
CA ARG A 384 -17.89 7.83 20.79
C ARG A 384 -18.79 6.61 20.96
N THR A 385 -19.78 6.40 20.08
CA THR A 385 -20.66 5.23 20.16
C THR A 385 -19.93 3.93 19.82
N LEU A 386 -18.73 4.03 19.22
CA LEU A 386 -17.90 2.91 18.79
C LEU A 386 -16.76 2.59 19.78
N LEU A 387 -16.73 3.22 20.96
CA LEU A 387 -15.61 3.03 21.92
C LEU A 387 -15.58 1.63 22.54
N ASN A 388 -16.76 1.04 22.79
CA ASN A 388 -16.91 -0.26 23.44
C ASN A 388 -16.95 -1.43 22.45
N ASP A 389 -16.89 -1.16 21.15
CA ASP A 389 -16.89 -2.18 20.10
C ASP A 389 -15.44 -2.46 19.66
N SER A 390 -14.97 -3.68 19.95
CA SER A 390 -13.60 -4.13 19.65
C SER A 390 -13.43 -4.70 18.23
N SER A 391 -14.46 -4.66 17.39
CA SER A 391 -14.40 -5.17 16.03
C SER A 391 -13.48 -4.33 15.13
N ALA A 392 -12.95 -4.97 14.09
CA ALA A 392 -12.18 -4.28 13.05
C ALA A 392 -13.03 -3.21 12.34
N GLN A 393 -14.32 -3.48 12.16
CA GLN A 393 -15.29 -2.56 11.59
C GLN A 393 -15.43 -1.29 12.43
N ALA A 394 -15.66 -1.42 13.74
CA ALA A 394 -15.84 -0.26 14.62
C ALA A 394 -14.56 0.56 14.75
N TYR A 395 -13.41 -0.09 14.83
CA TYR A 395 -12.12 0.60 14.85
C TYR A 395 -11.87 1.41 13.58
N ALA A 396 -12.04 0.80 12.40
CA ALA A 396 -11.89 1.48 11.11
C ALA A 396 -12.84 2.67 10.99
N MET A 397 -14.13 2.45 11.31
CA MET A 397 -15.15 3.49 11.31
C MET A 397 -14.79 4.64 12.25
N ARG A 398 -14.34 4.35 13.47
CA ARG A 398 -13.95 5.36 14.45
C ARG A 398 -12.77 6.18 13.97
N MET A 399 -11.71 5.55 13.48
CA MET A 399 -10.53 6.26 12.97
C MET A 399 -10.89 7.15 11.77
N ALA A 400 -11.73 6.66 10.86
CA ALA A 400 -12.18 7.43 9.71
C ALA A 400 -13.02 8.65 10.11
N LEU A 401 -14.05 8.46 10.94
CA LEU A 401 -14.92 9.54 11.40
C LEU A 401 -14.16 10.57 12.26
N GLU A 402 -13.35 10.13 13.22
CA GLU A 402 -12.52 11.05 14.02
C GLU A 402 -11.59 11.87 13.13
N SER A 403 -10.93 11.22 12.16
CA SER A 403 -10.06 11.91 11.23
C SER A 403 -10.83 12.92 10.37
N GLY A 404 -12.11 12.69 10.07
CA GLY A 404 -12.97 13.60 9.32
C GLY A 404 -13.47 14.79 10.14
N LEU A 405 -13.69 14.61 11.44
CA LEU A 405 -14.17 15.66 12.34
C LEU A 405 -13.10 16.68 12.73
N MET A 406 -11.82 16.31 12.64
CA MET A 406 -10.70 17.20 12.98
C MET A 406 -10.27 18.05 11.79
N SER A 407 -9.75 19.26 12.02
CA SER A 407 -8.98 19.94 10.97
C SER A 407 -7.65 19.21 10.69
N LEU A 408 -6.98 19.54 9.58
CA LEU A 408 -5.67 18.97 9.28
C LEU A 408 -4.62 19.46 10.28
N GLU A 409 -4.73 20.71 10.71
CA GLU A 409 -3.88 21.32 11.74
C GLU A 409 -4.07 20.64 13.10
N GLU A 410 -5.30 20.29 13.48
CA GLU A 410 -5.59 19.54 14.70
C GLU A 410 -4.98 18.14 14.65
N LEU A 411 -5.07 17.43 13.51
CA LEU A 411 -4.39 16.15 13.34
C LEU A 411 -2.87 16.30 13.42
N GLY A 412 -2.31 17.34 12.80
CA GLY A 412 -0.88 17.66 12.89
C GLY A 412 -0.44 18.02 14.32
N GLN A 413 -1.30 18.70 15.09
CA GLN A 413 -1.06 19.00 16.49
C GLN A 413 -1.02 17.72 17.33
N ARG A 414 -1.95 16.78 17.10
CA ARG A 414 -1.93 15.47 17.78
C ARG A 414 -0.65 14.68 17.51
N LEU A 415 -0.09 14.76 16.32
CA LEU A 415 1.24 14.19 16.04
C LEU A 415 2.31 14.87 16.90
N ARG A 416 2.32 16.20 16.97
CA ARG A 416 3.30 16.93 17.80
C ARG A 416 3.19 16.56 19.28
N ASP A 417 1.97 16.45 19.80
CA ASP A 417 1.71 16.12 21.20
C ASP A 417 2.17 14.70 21.56
N ILE A 418 1.96 13.73 20.67
CA ILE A 418 2.43 12.36 20.93
C ILE A 418 3.94 12.21 20.73
N SER A 419 4.51 12.97 19.79
CA SER A 419 5.95 12.97 19.51
C SER A 419 6.77 13.68 20.60
N SER A 420 6.27 14.76 21.20
CA SER A 420 6.95 15.45 22.30
C SER A 420 7.13 14.55 23.52
N ASN A 421 6.09 13.78 23.87
CA ASN A 421 6.11 12.76 24.93
C ASN A 421 7.08 11.59 24.66
N ARG A 422 7.69 11.52 23.47
CA ARG A 422 8.64 10.49 23.03
C ARG A 422 10.04 11.03 22.80
N THR A 423 10.31 12.29 23.12
CA THR A 423 11.69 12.80 23.11
C THR A 423 12.38 12.27 24.37
N ILE A 424 13.52 11.61 24.20
CA ILE A 424 14.33 11.06 25.31
C ILE A 424 15.33 12.11 25.76
#